data_AF-A0A6A5R6W8-F1
#
_entry.id   AF-A0A6A5R6W8-F1
#
_cell.length_a   1.000
_cell.length_b   1.000
_cell.length_c   1.000
_cell.angle_alpha   90.00
_cell.angle_beta   90.00
_cell.angle_gamma   90.00
#
_symmetry.space_group_name_H-M   'P 1'
#
loop_
_entity.id
_entity.type
_entity.pdbx_description
1 polymer ?
#
loop_
_entity_poly.entity_id
_entity_poly.type
_entity_poly.pdbx_seq_one_letter_code
_entity_poly.pdbx_strand_id
1 'polypeptide(L)'
;MFTYLPLYRVLVCQEHCYAVYNLDEHLKRLHKLPSAERRRLIASYSGLALSPPERVPAPEPYGPPVAELGAPQSAFLCCQAAQQGADDNHPDTTTTTTTTTTSSSSSSSSNRTSCSFITTSYTWIKKHTNQQHSTQLSRWSTPSAAS
;
A
#
# COMPACT_ATOMS: atom_id res chain seq x y z
N MET A 1 7.39 -12.75 -21.19
CA MET A 1 6.16 -13.51 -21.56
C MET A 1 4.94 -12.77 -21.02
N PHE A 2 3.80 -12.81 -21.72
CA PHE A 2 2.56 -12.14 -21.30
C PHE A 2 1.42 -13.13 -21.13
N THR A 3 0.64 -12.97 -20.07
CA THR A 3 -0.55 -13.79 -19.79
C THR A 3 -1.78 -12.91 -19.68
N TYR A 4 -2.84 -13.28 -20.39
CA TYR A 4 -4.14 -12.62 -20.22
C TYR A 4 -4.88 -13.28 -19.06
N LEU A 5 -5.35 -12.46 -18.11
CA LEU A 5 -6.21 -12.88 -17.00
C LEU A 5 -7.66 -12.45 -17.29
N PRO A 6 -8.54 -13.36 -17.76
CA PRO A 6 -9.89 -12.99 -18.21
C PRO A 6 -10.76 -12.41 -17.11
N LEU A 7 -10.61 -12.88 -15.86
CA LEU A 7 -11.39 -12.42 -14.72
C LEU A 7 -11.22 -10.91 -14.46
N TYR A 8 -9.98 -10.43 -14.59
CA TYR A 8 -9.62 -9.03 -14.40
C TYR A 8 -9.57 -8.25 -15.72
N ARG A 9 -9.59 -8.96 -16.85
CA ARG A 9 -9.38 -8.45 -18.21
C ARG A 9 -8.09 -7.64 -18.31
N VAL A 10 -7.00 -8.18 -17.77
CA VAL A 10 -5.67 -7.54 -17.80
C VAL A 10 -4.66 -8.42 -18.49
N LEU A 11 -3.64 -7.80 -19.07
CA LEU A 11 -2.46 -8.49 -19.61
C LEU A 11 -1.32 -8.37 -18.60
N VAL A 12 -0.84 -9.47 -18.04
CA VAL A 12 0.25 -9.48 -17.06
C VAL A 12 1.58 -9.71 -17.76
N CYS A 13 2.57 -8.88 -17.44
CA CYS A 13 3.95 -9.17 -17.81
C CYS A 13 4.58 -10.06 -16.73
N GLN A 14 4.90 -11.30 -17.08
CA GLN A 14 5.48 -12.25 -16.12
C GLN A 14 6.92 -11.89 -15.70
N GLU A 15 7.65 -11.13 -16.52
CA GLU A 15 9.03 -10.70 -16.19
C GLU A 15 9.05 -9.57 -15.15
N HIS A 16 8.02 -8.72 -15.16
CA HIS A 16 7.94 -7.57 -14.26
C HIS A 16 6.87 -7.73 -13.17
N CYS A 17 6.10 -8.83 -13.21
CA CYS A 17 5.10 -9.20 -12.22
C CYS A 17 4.00 -8.16 -11.98
N TYR A 18 3.51 -7.50 -13.04
CA TYR A 18 2.39 -6.57 -12.94
C TYR A 18 1.54 -6.50 -14.22
N ALA A 19 0.32 -5.97 -14.09
CA ALA A 19 -0.63 -5.77 -15.17
C ALA A 19 -0.26 -4.57 -16.07
N VAL A 20 -0.27 -4.79 -17.39
CA VAL A 20 0.09 -3.84 -18.44
C VAL A 20 -1.16 -3.43 -19.21
N TYR A 21 -1.45 -2.14 -19.26
CA TYR A 21 -2.51 -1.58 -20.10
C TYR A 21 -1.97 -1.00 -21.42
N ASN A 22 -0.89 -0.21 -21.35
CA ASN A 22 -0.20 0.31 -22.54
C ASN A 22 0.99 -0.59 -22.92
N LEU A 23 0.71 -1.61 -23.73
CA LEU A 23 1.70 -2.62 -24.10
C LEU A 23 2.86 -2.05 -24.93
N ASP A 24 2.63 -1.10 -25.85
CA ASP A 24 3.73 -0.54 -26.66
C ASP A 24 4.75 0.21 -25.80
N GLU A 25 4.29 1.07 -24.90
CA GLU A 25 5.16 1.84 -24.01
C GLU A 25 5.91 0.91 -23.05
N HIS A 26 5.24 -0.12 -22.52
CA HIS A 26 5.86 -1.14 -21.67
C HIS A 26 6.99 -1.88 -22.39
N LEU A 27 6.72 -2.39 -23.59
CA LEU A 27 7.70 -3.11 -24.41
C LEU A 27 8.87 -2.22 -24.82
N LYS A 28 8.61 -0.93 -25.11
CA LYS A 28 9.63 0.04 -25.47
C LYS A 28 10.54 0.39 -24.30
N ARG A 29 9.99 0.64 -23.12
CA ARG A 29 10.77 1.11 -21.96
C ARG A 29 11.51 -0.02 -21.25
N LEU A 30 10.83 -1.13 -21.01
CA LEU A 30 11.30 -2.15 -20.08
C LEU A 30 11.95 -3.33 -20.80
N HIS A 31 11.33 -3.81 -21.87
CA HIS A 31 11.92 -4.88 -22.68
C HIS A 31 12.82 -4.34 -23.81
N LYS A 32 12.78 -3.02 -24.09
CA LYS A 32 13.57 -2.34 -25.12
C LYS A 32 13.45 -2.97 -26.51
N LEU A 33 12.26 -3.50 -26.85
CA LEU A 33 12.04 -4.15 -28.14
C LEU A 33 12.09 -3.14 -29.30
N PRO A 34 12.67 -3.53 -30.46
CA PRO A 34 12.63 -2.74 -31.68
C PRO A 34 11.20 -2.64 -32.24
N SER A 35 10.92 -1.57 -33.00
CA SER A 35 9.57 -1.23 -33.47
C SER A 35 8.86 -2.34 -34.25
N ALA A 36 9.56 -3.05 -35.13
CA ALA A 36 8.96 -4.13 -35.92
C ALA A 36 8.47 -5.29 -35.03
N GLU A 37 9.26 -5.66 -34.02
CA GLU A 37 8.94 -6.74 -33.10
C GLU A 37 7.82 -6.35 -32.14
N ARG A 38 7.85 -5.12 -31.59
CA ARG A 38 6.75 -4.60 -30.76
C ARG A 38 5.43 -4.64 -31.50
N ARG A 39 5.38 -4.18 -32.77
CA ARG A 39 4.16 -4.22 -33.58
C ARG A 39 3.61 -5.63 -33.76
N ARG A 40 4.49 -6.61 -34.01
CA ARG A 40 4.07 -8.03 -34.12
C ARG A 40 3.48 -8.54 -32.81
N LEU A 41 4.09 -8.20 -31.67
CA LEU A 41 3.61 -8.64 -30.37
C LEU A 41 2.32 -7.91 -29.94
N ILE A 42 2.18 -6.63 -30.23
CA ILE A 42 0.92 -5.90 -30.00
C ILE A 42 -0.21 -6.51 -30.83
N ALA A 43 0.07 -6.86 -32.09
CA ALA A 43 -0.92 -7.48 -32.96
C ALA A 43 -1.45 -8.81 -32.38
N SER A 44 -0.62 -9.63 -31.73
CA SER A 44 -1.07 -10.90 -31.12
C SER A 44 -2.04 -10.72 -29.95
N TYR A 45 -2.12 -9.53 -29.34
CA TYR A 45 -3.02 -9.23 -28.23
C TYR A 45 -4.12 -8.22 -28.60
N SER A 46 -4.18 -7.77 -29.85
CA SER A 46 -5.07 -6.69 -30.29
C SER A 46 -6.57 -7.02 -30.17
N GLY A 47 -6.94 -8.31 -30.18
CA GLY A 47 -8.32 -8.77 -29.98
C GLY A 47 -8.76 -8.87 -28.52
N LEU A 48 -7.86 -8.65 -27.56
CA LEU A 48 -8.20 -8.75 -26.14
C LEU A 48 -8.82 -7.45 -25.64
N ALA A 49 -9.97 -7.57 -24.97
CA ALA A 49 -10.67 -6.44 -24.44
C ALA A 49 -10.17 -6.12 -23.02
N LEU A 50 -9.11 -5.31 -22.91
CA LEU A 50 -8.48 -4.95 -21.64
C LEU A 50 -9.30 -3.93 -20.83
N SER A 51 -9.34 -4.11 -19.52
CA SER A 51 -9.88 -3.12 -18.59
C SER A 51 -8.84 -2.03 -18.30
N PRO A 52 -9.23 -0.74 -18.29
CA PRO A 52 -8.34 0.33 -17.86
C PRO A 52 -8.02 0.19 -16.35
N PRO A 53 -6.86 0.68 -15.89
CA PRO A 53 -6.37 0.45 -14.52
C PRO A 53 -7.38 0.79 -13.42
N GLU A 54 -8.14 1.87 -13.60
CA GLU A 54 -9.12 2.37 -12.63
C GLU A 54 -10.38 1.51 -12.56
N ARG A 55 -10.59 0.61 -13.53
CA ARG A 55 -11.76 -0.29 -13.61
C ARG A 55 -11.40 -1.75 -13.40
N VAL A 56 -10.14 -2.06 -13.10
CA VAL A 56 -9.73 -3.42 -12.75
C VAL A 56 -10.29 -3.72 -11.35
N PRO A 57 -11.11 -4.76 -11.18
CA PRO A 57 -11.64 -5.10 -9.87
C PRO A 57 -10.50 -5.56 -8.96
N ALA A 58 -10.60 -5.22 -7.68
CA ALA A 58 -9.70 -5.77 -6.68
C ALA A 58 -9.89 -7.30 -6.61
N PRO A 59 -8.79 -8.07 -6.39
CA PRO A 59 -8.91 -9.49 -6.10
C PRO A 59 -9.70 -9.72 -4.81
N GLU A 60 -10.28 -10.90 -4.68
CA GLU A 60 -10.99 -11.28 -3.45
C GLU A 60 -10.06 -11.16 -2.23
N PRO A 61 -10.50 -10.50 -1.14
CA PRO A 61 -9.73 -10.46 0.09
C PRO A 61 -9.41 -11.87 0.59
N TYR A 62 -8.17 -12.10 1.01
CA TYR A 62 -7.70 -13.39 1.53
C TYR A 62 -7.79 -14.58 0.54
N GLY A 63 -8.01 -14.31 -0.73
CA GLY A 63 -7.94 -15.32 -1.79
C GLY A 63 -6.51 -15.83 -2.04
N PRO A 64 -6.37 -16.90 -2.84
CA PRO A 64 -5.06 -17.40 -3.24
C PRO A 64 -4.29 -16.32 -4.04
N PRO A 65 -2.95 -16.30 -3.97
CA PRO A 65 -2.14 -15.40 -4.76
C PRO A 65 -2.38 -15.56 -6.26
N VAL A 66 -2.34 -14.45 -6.99
CA VAL A 66 -2.38 -14.47 -8.46
C VAL A 66 -1.02 -14.97 -8.98
N ALA A 67 -0.97 -16.23 -9.41
CA ALA A 67 0.28 -16.91 -9.80
C ALA A 67 1.11 -16.13 -10.83
N GLU A 68 0.45 -15.45 -11.78
CA GLU A 68 1.12 -14.66 -12.83
C GLU A 68 1.87 -13.43 -12.31
N LEU A 69 1.61 -12.99 -11.07
CA LEU A 69 2.34 -11.92 -10.40
C LEU A 69 3.58 -12.43 -9.63
N GLY A 70 3.90 -13.72 -9.74
CA GLY A 70 5.03 -14.33 -9.06
C GLY A 70 4.87 -14.42 -7.55
N ALA A 71 6.00 -14.55 -6.85
CA ALA A 71 6.01 -14.64 -5.39
C ALA A 71 5.51 -13.33 -4.75
N PRO A 72 4.75 -13.41 -3.63
CA PRO A 72 4.36 -12.23 -2.87
C PRO A 72 5.57 -11.38 -2.49
N GLN A 73 5.44 -10.06 -2.63
CA GLN A 73 6.47 -9.13 -2.20
C GLN A 73 6.27 -8.77 -0.72
N SER A 74 7.37 -8.71 0.03
CA SER A 74 7.35 -8.17 1.39
C SER A 74 6.92 -6.71 1.36
N ALA A 75 6.01 -6.33 2.25
CA ALA A 75 5.55 -4.97 2.44
C ALA A 75 5.77 -4.51 3.89
N PHE A 76 5.99 -3.22 4.07
CA PHE A 76 6.00 -2.57 5.37
C PHE A 76 4.57 -2.26 5.80
N LEU A 77 4.19 -2.76 6.97
CA LEU A 77 2.94 -2.39 7.64
C LEU A 77 3.26 -1.35 8.71
N CYS A 78 2.44 -0.30 8.80
CA CYS A 78 2.55 0.63 9.91
C CYS A 78 2.12 -0.07 11.22
N CYS A 79 3.03 -0.17 12.18
CA CYS A 79 2.72 -0.72 13.50
C CYS A 79 2.11 0.31 14.47
N GLN A 80 2.11 1.59 14.10
CA GLN A 80 1.52 2.64 14.92
C GLN A 80 0.01 2.58 14.83
N ALA A 81 -0.67 2.95 15.89
CA ALA A 81 -2.11 3.13 15.84
C ALA A 81 -2.46 4.53 15.33
N ALA A 82 -3.46 4.65 14.47
CA ALA A 82 -3.94 5.92 13.98
C ALA A 82 -4.46 6.76 15.15
N GLN A 83 -3.86 7.93 15.37
CA GLN A 83 -4.41 8.89 16.32
C GLN A 83 -5.60 9.57 15.65
N GLN A 84 -6.81 9.30 16.12
CA GLN A 84 -7.95 10.14 15.79
C GLN A 84 -7.71 11.49 16.46
N GLY A 85 -7.59 12.55 15.65
CA GLY A 85 -7.54 13.90 16.17
C GLY A 85 -8.81 14.19 16.95
N ALA A 86 -8.70 14.23 18.28
CA ALA A 86 -9.62 15.01 19.08
C ALA A 86 -9.27 16.48 18.77
N ASP A 87 -10.08 17.09 17.90
CA ASP A 87 -10.18 18.54 17.83
C ASP A 87 -10.87 19.00 19.12
N ASP A 88 -10.11 19.11 20.21
CA ASP A 88 -10.53 19.89 21.36
C ASP A 88 -10.07 21.33 21.10
N ASN A 89 -10.95 22.07 20.44
CA ASN A 89 -10.85 23.50 20.28
C ASN A 89 -10.91 24.17 21.67
N HIS A 90 -9.74 24.64 22.11
CA HIS A 90 -9.48 25.91 22.80
C HIS A 90 -9.87 26.08 24.30
N PRO A 91 -9.02 26.73 25.11
CA PRO A 91 -9.29 27.03 26.52
C PRO A 91 -10.16 28.30 26.65
N ASP A 92 -11.04 28.37 27.66
CA ASP A 92 -10.87 29.33 28.76
C ASP A 92 -11.96 29.28 29.85
N THR A 93 -11.48 29.50 31.07
CA THR A 93 -12.08 30.10 32.29
C THR A 93 -13.27 29.50 33.07
N THR A 94 -12.97 29.24 34.36
CA THR A 94 -13.76 29.39 35.61
C THR A 94 -14.86 28.38 35.98
N THR A 95 -14.61 27.59 37.04
CA THR A 95 -15.14 27.87 38.41
C THR A 95 -14.63 26.82 39.42
N THR A 96 -14.01 27.31 40.49
CA THR A 96 -13.54 26.63 41.69
C THR A 96 -14.66 25.86 42.42
N THR A 97 -14.45 24.60 42.80
CA THR A 97 -14.88 24.05 44.10
C THR A 97 -14.06 22.81 44.47
N THR A 98 -13.43 22.90 45.64
CA THR A 98 -12.59 21.94 46.35
C THR A 98 -13.37 20.70 46.81
N THR A 99 -12.94 19.46 46.51
CA THR A 99 -13.04 18.31 47.44
C THR A 99 -12.11 17.15 47.07
N THR A 100 -11.12 16.92 47.94
CA THR A 100 -10.52 15.66 48.42
C THR A 100 -10.07 14.54 47.46
N THR A 101 -8.76 14.29 47.55
CA THR A 101 -7.91 13.20 47.04
C THR A 101 -8.36 11.79 47.48
N THR A 102 -8.43 10.83 46.55
CA THR A 102 -7.66 9.56 46.58
C THR A 102 -7.94 8.66 45.35
N SER A 103 -6.91 8.58 44.48
CA SER A 103 -6.40 7.42 43.74
C SER A 103 -7.32 6.43 43.00
N SER A 104 -7.09 6.39 41.68
CA SER A 104 -6.94 5.20 40.83
C SER A 104 -8.20 4.37 40.55
N SER A 105 -8.70 4.30 39.32
CA SER A 105 -8.01 3.57 38.27
C SER A 105 -8.42 4.06 36.89
N SER A 106 -7.46 4.64 36.19
CA SER A 106 -7.51 4.98 34.78
C SER A 106 -7.77 3.73 33.96
N SER A 107 -8.92 3.68 33.30
CA SER A 107 -9.12 2.86 32.12
C SER A 107 -9.74 3.71 31.03
N SER A 108 -8.99 4.75 30.64
CA SER A 108 -9.12 5.32 29.30
C SER A 108 -8.63 4.25 28.34
N SER A 109 -9.49 3.29 28.03
CA SER A 109 -9.31 2.35 26.93
C SER A 109 -9.36 3.18 25.65
N SER A 110 -8.24 3.82 25.32
CA SER A 110 -8.02 4.40 24.02
C SER A 110 -8.10 3.23 23.03
N ASN A 111 -9.25 3.09 22.37
CA ASN A 111 -9.41 2.21 21.24
C ASN A 111 -8.54 2.78 20.12
N ARG A 112 -7.23 2.52 20.18
CA ARG A 112 -6.31 3.00 19.16
C ARG A 112 -6.46 2.07 17.96
N THR A 113 -7.17 2.53 16.94
CA THR A 113 -7.33 1.78 15.69
C THR A 113 -5.95 1.58 15.07
N SER A 114 -5.53 0.35 14.81
CA SER A 114 -4.24 0.07 14.16
C SER A 114 -4.16 0.79 12.81
N CYS A 115 -3.07 1.50 12.55
CA CYS A 115 -2.87 2.13 11.26
C CYS A 115 -2.69 1.04 10.21
N SER A 116 -3.70 0.84 9.37
CA SER A 116 -3.67 -0.21 8.33
C SER A 116 -2.91 0.22 7.07
N PHE A 117 -2.02 1.21 7.19
CA PHE A 117 -1.21 1.67 6.07
C PHE A 117 -0.13 0.65 5.75
N ILE A 118 -0.09 0.23 4.49
CA ILE A 118 0.86 -0.75 3.96
C ILE A 118 1.54 -0.18 2.72
N THR A 119 2.84 -0.42 2.57
CA THR A 119 3.59 -0.01 1.38
C THR A 119 4.81 -0.88 1.17
N THR A 120 5.22 -1.07 -0.08
CA THR A 120 6.48 -1.75 -0.42
C THR A 120 7.68 -0.81 -0.40
N SER A 121 7.48 0.48 -0.15
CA SER A 121 8.54 1.48 -0.19
C SER A 121 8.92 2.02 1.19
N TYR A 122 10.21 1.88 1.52
CA TYR A 122 10.78 2.39 2.77
C TYR A 122 10.61 3.91 2.94
N THR A 123 10.84 4.68 1.87
CA THR A 123 10.71 6.14 1.93
C THR A 123 9.26 6.55 2.18
N TRP A 124 8.31 5.79 1.64
CA TRP A 124 6.88 6.03 1.85
C TRP A 124 6.41 5.65 3.25
N ILE A 125 6.83 4.51 3.83
CA ILE A 125 6.43 4.17 5.21
C ILE A 125 7.02 5.17 6.21
N LYS A 126 8.24 5.65 5.97
CA LYS A 126 8.87 6.70 6.78
C LYS A 126 8.11 8.01 6.68
N LYS A 127 7.79 8.45 5.45
CA LYS A 127 7.02 9.68 5.21
C LYS A 127 5.64 9.59 5.86
N HIS A 128 4.92 8.49 5.64
CA HIS A 128 3.64 8.21 6.27
C HIS A 128 3.74 8.33 7.80
N THR A 129 4.70 7.63 8.41
CA THR A 129 4.82 7.60 9.87
C THR A 129 5.15 8.97 10.45
N ASN A 130 6.06 9.71 9.82
CA ASN A 130 6.41 11.06 10.25
C ASN A 130 5.23 12.06 10.10
N GLN A 131 4.37 11.87 9.09
CA GLN A 131 3.26 12.79 8.81
C GLN A 131 1.99 12.46 9.60
N GLN A 132 1.70 11.18 9.83
CA GLN A 132 0.41 10.72 10.35
C GLN A 132 0.43 10.35 11.83
N HIS A 133 1.62 10.11 12.42
CA HIS A 133 1.75 9.65 13.81
C HIS A 133 2.57 10.58 14.70
N SER A 134 2.94 11.78 14.23
CA SER A 134 3.74 12.78 14.97
C SER A 134 5.03 12.21 15.61
N THR A 135 5.53 11.09 15.09
CA THR A 135 6.79 10.47 15.52
C THR A 135 7.88 10.79 14.53
N GLN A 136 9.00 11.36 14.98
CA GLN A 136 10.16 11.54 14.12
C GLN A 136 10.99 10.26 14.09
N LEU A 137 10.82 9.43 13.06
CA LEU A 137 11.69 8.28 12.84
C LEU A 137 13.02 8.76 12.24
N SER A 138 13.96 9.13 13.10
CA SER A 138 15.31 9.54 12.69
C SER A 138 16.22 8.33 12.41
N ARG A 139 15.99 7.18 13.06
CA ARG A 139 16.79 5.95 12.87
C ARG A 139 15.97 4.70 13.19
N TRP A 140 15.98 3.72 12.28
CA TRP A 140 15.49 2.37 12.56
C TRP A 140 16.67 1.42 12.77
N SER A 141 16.57 0.57 13.79
CA SER A 141 17.47 -0.56 14.00
C SER A 141 17.03 -1.68 13.04
N THR A 142 17.92 -2.08 12.15
CA THR A 142 17.74 -3.32 11.38
C THR A 142 17.72 -4.50 12.36
N PRO A 143 16.80 -5.47 12.22
CA PRO A 143 16.97 -6.73 12.93
C PRO A 143 18.28 -7.37 12.45
N SER A 144 19.16 -7.71 13.40
CA SER A 144 20.35 -8.51 13.10
C SER A 144 19.91 -9.78 12.39
N ALA A 145 20.49 -10.04 11.22
CA ALA A 145 20.42 -11.35 10.60
C ALA A 145 20.94 -12.37 11.62
N ALA A 146 20.07 -13.26 12.09
CA ALA A 146 20.49 -14.45 12.80
C ALA A 146 21.07 -15.41 11.74
N SER A 147 22.39 -15.60 11.81
CA SER A 147 23.12 -16.60 11.03
C SER A 147 22.84 -18.02 11.53
#